data_AF-A0A355PCF5-F1
#
_entry.id   AF-A0A355PCF5-F1
#
_cell.length_a   1.000
_cell.length_b   1.000
_cell.length_c   1.000
_cell.angle_alpha   90.00
_cell.angle_beta   90.00
_cell.angle_gamma   90.00
#
_symmetry.space_group_name_H-M   'P 1'
#
loop_
_entity.id
_entity.type
_entity.pdbx_description
1 polymer ?
#
loop_
_entity_poly.entity_id
_entity_poly.type
_entity_poly.pdbx_seq_one_letter_code
_entity_poly.pdbx_strand_id
1 'polypeptide(L)'
;LQTALSAFQDAADALNDSTLYESLSTNVSGEAFTATANGEAQPGSYNVSVTQLATSGTLATAGVPDSTTALTTEATTLTLNFAGADQADVEVDIAANSSLEEVRDAINAKEDSGVSASIIFDGDNYRLALNSTQTGEDASISGITLGAAFGGQLESEFTQAGQDAVLNVNGVAITSPTNQVEGAIQGVTLNLQAEGDSTVSVEQNTLAVREAVTGFVDAYNDLKGTIGELTSFNAETGAAGELLGDSAVRTVESRLRSVLGGGIEGQFSMLTDIGISLQRDGTLEIDSGKLDDAIANNQGALSAFFAGAADNEGMAGQVNQTIEQLLGTNGTVSGAISGAENRVESLGERYTRMEQSIEQTISRYRTQFGQLDSMIAQMNQTSSYLTQQFDALGAQLGRK
;
A
#
# COMPACT_ATOMS: atom_id res chain seq x y z
N LEU A 1 19.00 -7.03 -6.19
CA LEU A 1 19.17 -6.23 -7.43
C LEU A 1 17.86 -5.96 -8.15
N GLN A 2 17.12 -6.97 -8.64
CA GLN A 2 15.85 -6.74 -9.35
C GLN A 2 14.87 -5.88 -8.55
N THR A 3 14.65 -6.19 -7.27
CA THR A 3 13.80 -5.36 -6.39
C THR A 3 14.26 -3.91 -6.28
N ALA A 4 15.57 -3.67 -6.20
CA ALA A 4 16.12 -2.31 -6.14
C ALA A 4 15.98 -1.57 -7.48
N LEU A 5 16.07 -2.28 -8.60
CA LEU A 5 15.79 -1.71 -9.93
C LEU A 5 14.31 -1.36 -10.08
N SER A 6 13.41 -2.22 -9.62
CA SER A 6 11.97 -1.93 -9.61
C SER A 6 11.63 -0.76 -8.71
N ALA A 7 12.20 -0.68 -7.50
CA ALA A 7 11.99 0.47 -6.62
C ALA A 7 12.49 1.79 -7.25
N PHE A 8 13.62 1.76 -7.96
CA PHE A 8 14.09 2.92 -8.70
C PHE A 8 13.21 3.26 -9.90
N GLN A 9 12.65 2.26 -10.58
CA GLN A 9 11.65 2.45 -11.63
C GLN A 9 10.39 3.13 -11.08
N ASP A 10 9.85 2.65 -9.96
CA ASP A 10 8.66 3.24 -9.34
C ASP A 10 8.88 4.74 -8.98
N ALA A 11 10.07 5.08 -8.48
CA ALA A 11 10.44 6.46 -8.17
C ALA A 11 10.60 7.32 -9.43
N ALA A 12 11.09 6.75 -10.54
CA ALA A 12 11.15 7.42 -11.83
C ALA A 12 9.75 7.57 -12.45
N ASP A 13 8.88 6.56 -12.39
CA ASP A 13 7.48 6.66 -12.82
C ASP A 13 6.74 7.79 -12.10
N ALA A 14 6.95 7.97 -10.79
CA ALA A 14 6.38 9.09 -10.05
C ALA A 14 6.80 10.46 -10.59
N LEU A 15 8.04 10.61 -11.05
CA LEU A 15 8.54 11.85 -11.68
C LEU A 15 8.13 12.00 -13.14
N ASN A 16 7.75 10.90 -13.80
CA ASN A 16 7.27 10.89 -15.18
C ASN A 16 5.81 11.34 -15.28
N ASP A 17 5.08 11.39 -14.17
CA ASP A 17 3.70 11.89 -14.13
C ASP A 17 3.66 13.42 -14.22
N SER A 18 3.20 13.94 -15.36
CA SER A 18 3.02 15.38 -15.56
C SER A 18 2.09 16.05 -14.54
N THR A 19 1.11 15.32 -14.00
CA THR A 19 0.14 15.85 -13.04
C THR A 19 0.77 16.21 -11.70
N LEU A 20 1.91 15.61 -11.35
CA LEU A 20 2.70 15.96 -10.18
C LEU A 20 3.09 17.44 -10.18
N TYR A 21 3.49 17.97 -11.35
CA TYR A 21 3.99 19.34 -11.51
C TYR A 21 2.86 20.36 -11.67
N GLU A 22 1.64 19.90 -11.95
CA GLU A 22 0.43 20.73 -11.99
C GLU A 22 -0.35 20.66 -10.67
N SER A 23 0.09 19.80 -9.73
CA SER A 23 -0.60 19.59 -8.48
C SER A 23 -0.58 20.86 -7.61
N LEU A 24 -1.68 21.06 -6.90
CA LEU A 24 -1.91 22.23 -6.08
C LEU A 24 -1.97 21.83 -4.61
N SER A 25 -1.51 22.71 -3.75
CA SER A 25 -1.61 22.58 -2.30
C SER A 25 -2.39 23.76 -1.74
N THR A 26 -2.92 23.56 -0.54
CA THR A 26 -3.63 24.59 0.20
C THR A 26 -2.90 24.89 1.49
N ASN A 27 -2.64 26.16 1.75
CA ASN A 27 -2.15 26.65 3.03
C ASN A 27 -3.26 27.47 3.69
N VAL A 28 -3.69 27.06 4.88
CA VAL A 28 -4.71 27.78 5.65
C VAL A 28 -4.07 28.57 6.77
N SER A 29 -4.38 29.86 6.84
CA SER A 29 -4.03 30.73 7.97
C SER A 29 -5.26 30.91 8.86
N GLY A 30 -5.18 30.39 10.09
CA GLY A 30 -6.26 30.37 11.08
C GLY A 30 -6.64 28.94 11.49
N GLU A 31 -7.65 28.81 12.35
CA GLU A 31 -8.08 27.52 12.94
C GLU A 31 -9.52 27.13 12.58
N ALA A 32 -10.23 27.97 11.81
CA ALA A 32 -11.65 27.73 11.51
C ALA A 32 -11.90 26.48 10.63
N PHE A 33 -10.93 26.09 9.78
CA PHE A 33 -11.05 24.94 8.88
C PHE A 33 -9.69 24.46 8.39
N THR A 34 -9.66 23.26 7.80
CA THR A 34 -8.59 22.80 6.91
C THR A 34 -9.09 22.74 5.46
N ALA A 35 -8.18 22.77 4.49
CA ALA A 35 -8.54 22.72 3.08
C ALA A 35 -7.67 21.69 2.34
N THR A 36 -8.21 21.17 1.24
CA THR A 36 -7.48 20.37 0.25
C THR A 36 -7.86 20.83 -1.16
N ALA A 37 -6.91 20.85 -2.08
CA ALA A 37 -7.14 21.19 -3.49
C ALA A 37 -6.96 19.98 -4.40
N ASN A 38 -7.72 19.94 -5.49
CA ASN A 38 -7.55 19.00 -6.60
C ASN A 38 -7.02 19.74 -7.86
N GLY A 39 -6.85 19.01 -8.96
CA GLY A 39 -6.30 19.55 -10.21
C GLY A 39 -7.19 20.58 -10.94
N GLU A 40 -8.43 20.79 -10.52
CA GLU A 40 -9.32 21.83 -11.09
C GLU A 40 -9.21 23.17 -10.33
N ALA A 41 -8.50 23.20 -9.21
CA ALA A 41 -8.35 24.42 -8.43
C ALA A 41 -7.51 25.45 -9.21
N GLN A 42 -7.70 26.73 -8.87
CA GLN A 42 -6.88 27.81 -9.41
C GLN A 42 -6.07 28.47 -8.31
N PRO A 43 -4.77 28.78 -8.57
CA PRO A 43 -3.94 29.51 -7.63
C PRO A 43 -4.58 30.84 -7.23
N GLY A 44 -4.61 31.13 -5.94
CA GLY A 44 -5.29 32.30 -5.42
C GLY A 44 -5.46 32.26 -3.91
N SER A 45 -5.82 33.40 -3.33
CA SER A 45 -6.10 33.53 -1.89
C SER A 45 -7.56 33.88 -1.68
N TYR A 46 -8.22 33.16 -0.78
CA TYR A 46 -9.64 33.28 -0.48
C TYR A 46 -9.84 33.52 1.01
N ASN A 47 -10.54 34.59 1.35
CA ASN A 47 -10.96 34.85 2.72
C ASN A 47 -12.26 34.10 2.97
N VAL A 48 -12.27 33.30 4.03
CA VAL A 48 -13.40 32.46 4.40
C VAL A 48 -13.78 32.76 5.84
N SER A 49 -15.02 33.18 6.04
CA SER A 49 -15.60 33.44 7.36
C SER A 49 -16.61 32.36 7.68
N VAL A 50 -16.34 31.54 8.69
CA VAL A 50 -17.25 30.50 9.16
C VAL A 50 -18.09 31.08 10.29
N THR A 51 -19.40 31.19 10.06
CA THR A 51 -20.33 31.81 11.02
C THR A 51 -21.13 30.79 11.82
N GLN A 52 -21.28 29.57 11.30
CA GLN A 52 -21.99 28.48 11.94
C GLN A 52 -21.49 27.15 11.38
N LEU A 53 -21.33 26.14 12.24
CA LEU A 53 -21.03 24.77 11.83
C LEU A 53 -22.31 23.95 11.60
N ALA A 54 -22.23 22.98 10.69
CA ALA A 54 -23.30 22.02 10.53
C ALA A 54 -23.39 21.11 11.76
N THR A 55 -24.60 20.90 12.28
CA THR A 55 -24.87 20.05 13.44
C THR A 55 -25.92 18.99 13.09
N SER A 56 -25.86 17.83 13.75
CA SER A 56 -26.85 16.77 13.59
C SER A 56 -28.08 17.04 14.45
N GLY A 57 -29.25 16.66 13.95
CA GLY A 57 -30.48 16.71 14.73
C GLY A 57 -30.53 15.59 15.77
N THR A 58 -31.11 15.89 16.94
CA THR A 58 -31.34 14.91 18.01
C THR A 58 -32.80 14.86 18.42
N LEU A 59 -33.24 13.68 18.83
CA LEU A 59 -34.57 13.44 19.37
C LEU A 59 -34.47 12.52 20.58
N ALA A 60 -35.14 12.86 21.68
CA ALA A 60 -35.32 11.96 22.81
C ALA A 60 -36.80 11.77 23.12
N THR A 61 -37.16 10.52 23.43
CA THR A 61 -38.53 10.13 23.71
C THR A 61 -38.93 10.45 25.15
N ALA A 62 -40.22 10.34 25.42
CA ALA A 62 -40.76 10.17 26.76
C ALA A 62 -40.08 8.98 27.47
N GLY A 63 -39.86 9.14 28.78
CA GLY A 63 -39.14 8.16 29.59
C GLY A 63 -40.01 6.97 29.98
N VAL A 64 -39.37 5.80 30.09
CA VAL A 64 -39.94 4.57 30.65
C VAL A 64 -39.18 4.17 31.92
N PRO A 65 -39.84 3.55 32.92
CA PRO A 65 -39.23 3.30 34.23
C PRO A 65 -38.15 2.21 34.21
N ASP A 66 -38.14 1.33 33.21
CA ASP A 66 -37.21 0.21 33.09
C ASP A 66 -36.86 -0.02 31.62
N SER A 67 -35.56 -0.15 31.29
CA SER A 67 -35.08 -0.39 29.93
C SER A 67 -35.28 -1.83 29.43
N THR A 68 -35.49 -2.78 30.35
CA THR A 68 -35.55 -4.23 30.07
C THR A 68 -36.97 -4.79 30.06
N THR A 69 -37.93 -4.05 30.61
CA THR A 69 -39.34 -4.44 30.58
C THR A 69 -39.89 -4.27 29.16
N ALA A 70 -40.65 -5.26 28.68
CA ALA A 70 -41.28 -5.22 27.37
C ALA A 70 -42.22 -4.01 27.22
N LEU A 71 -42.04 -3.26 26.12
CA LEU A 71 -42.82 -2.07 25.76
C LEU A 71 -43.95 -2.39 24.79
N THR A 72 -43.85 -3.49 24.05
CA THR A 72 -44.86 -3.95 23.09
C THR A 72 -45.32 -5.35 23.46
N THR A 73 -46.59 -5.70 23.22
CA THR A 73 -47.07 -7.09 23.38
C THR A 73 -47.14 -7.85 22.06
N GLU A 74 -47.20 -7.12 20.95
CA GLU A 74 -47.29 -7.63 19.58
C GLU A 74 -46.21 -6.96 18.72
N ALA A 75 -45.85 -7.58 17.59
CA ALA A 75 -44.93 -6.97 16.63
C ALA A 75 -45.55 -5.69 16.03
N THR A 76 -44.73 -4.69 15.79
CA THR A 76 -45.16 -3.36 15.35
C THR A 76 -44.06 -2.66 14.57
N THR A 77 -44.39 -1.56 13.90
CA THR A 77 -43.41 -0.69 13.26
C THR A 77 -43.17 0.57 14.09
N LEU A 78 -41.94 1.06 14.03
CA LEU A 78 -41.53 2.42 14.41
C LEU A 78 -41.06 3.12 13.15
N THR A 79 -41.62 4.28 12.84
CA THR A 79 -41.21 5.07 11.67
C THR A 79 -40.41 6.28 12.13
N LEU A 80 -39.21 6.45 11.59
CA LEU A 80 -38.37 7.62 11.76
C LEU A 80 -38.76 8.66 10.71
N ASN A 81 -39.13 9.86 11.14
CA ASN A 81 -39.55 10.94 10.25
C ASN A 81 -38.43 11.98 10.20
N PHE A 82 -38.03 12.37 9.00
CA PHE A 82 -37.00 13.39 8.78
C PHE A 82 -37.63 14.72 8.35
N ALA A 83 -36.87 15.82 8.45
CA ALA A 83 -37.35 17.16 8.12
C ALA A 83 -37.27 17.47 6.61
N GLY A 84 -36.25 16.96 5.92
CA GLY A 84 -36.02 17.22 4.50
C GLY A 84 -37.09 16.59 3.63
N ALA A 85 -37.66 17.36 2.70
CA ALA A 85 -38.74 16.91 1.83
C ALA A 85 -38.34 15.75 0.88
N ASP A 86 -37.04 15.60 0.63
CA ASP A 86 -36.46 14.54 -0.20
C ASP A 86 -35.96 13.34 0.63
N GLN A 87 -36.02 13.40 1.97
CA GLN A 87 -35.67 12.29 2.85
C GLN A 87 -36.88 11.40 3.07
N ALA A 88 -36.75 10.11 2.73
CA ALA A 88 -37.82 9.15 2.96
C ALA A 88 -37.92 8.79 4.45
N ASP A 89 -39.14 8.67 4.94
CA ASP A 89 -39.40 8.10 6.27
C ASP A 89 -38.89 6.66 6.32
N VAL A 90 -38.26 6.27 7.43
CA VAL A 90 -37.67 4.95 7.59
C VAL A 90 -38.46 4.10 8.56
N GLU A 91 -39.03 3.01 8.06
CA GLU A 91 -39.71 2.01 8.89
C GLU A 91 -38.71 1.01 9.48
N VAL A 92 -38.82 0.82 10.80
CA VAL A 92 -38.08 -0.16 11.60
C VAL A 92 -39.09 -1.15 12.18
N ASP A 93 -38.90 -2.43 11.86
CA ASP A 93 -39.71 -3.51 12.42
C ASP A 93 -39.27 -3.82 13.84
N ILE A 94 -40.23 -3.81 14.76
CA ILE A 94 -40.03 -4.11 16.18
C ILE A 94 -40.77 -5.40 16.51
N ALA A 95 -40.04 -6.35 17.09
CA ALA A 95 -40.60 -7.64 17.47
C ALA A 95 -41.62 -7.53 18.62
N ALA A 96 -42.42 -8.58 18.81
CA ALA A 96 -43.30 -8.68 19.97
C ALA A 96 -42.50 -8.84 21.25
N ASN A 97 -42.97 -8.26 22.36
CA ASN A 97 -42.30 -8.28 23.66
C ASN A 97 -40.94 -7.57 23.68
N SER A 98 -40.71 -6.63 22.76
CA SER A 98 -39.46 -5.86 22.73
C SER A 98 -39.39 -4.82 23.85
N SER A 99 -38.27 -4.84 24.57
CA SER A 99 -37.84 -3.85 25.56
C SER A 99 -37.22 -2.61 24.90
N LEU A 100 -36.90 -1.57 25.68
CA LEU A 100 -36.24 -0.37 25.16
C LEU A 100 -34.87 -0.69 24.54
N GLU A 101 -34.14 -1.64 25.14
CA GLU A 101 -32.85 -2.11 24.64
C GLU A 101 -32.98 -2.80 23.29
N GLU A 102 -34.00 -3.64 23.12
CA GLU A 102 -34.26 -4.31 21.84
C GLU A 102 -34.78 -3.34 20.77
N VAL A 103 -35.52 -2.29 21.15
CA VAL A 103 -35.91 -1.22 20.22
C VAL A 103 -34.68 -0.43 19.75
N ARG A 104 -33.77 -0.05 20.66
CA ARG A 104 -32.48 0.57 20.31
C ARG A 104 -31.70 -0.31 19.34
N ASP A 105 -31.59 -1.60 19.66
CA ASP A 105 -30.82 -2.55 18.85
C ASP A 105 -31.45 -2.75 17.47
N ALA A 106 -32.77 -2.81 17.37
CA ALA A 106 -33.49 -2.89 16.10
C ALA A 106 -33.24 -1.66 15.21
N ILE A 107 -33.24 -0.45 15.79
CA ILE A 107 -32.93 0.78 15.05
C ILE A 107 -31.48 0.77 14.56
N ASN A 108 -30.52 0.42 15.43
CA ASN A 108 -29.10 0.38 15.06
C ASN A 108 -28.75 -0.76 14.09
N ALA A 109 -29.53 -1.84 14.07
CA ALA A 109 -29.36 -2.96 13.14
C ALA A 109 -29.86 -2.63 11.72
N LYS A 110 -30.68 -1.59 11.56
CA LYS A 110 -31.17 -1.12 10.26
C LYS A 110 -30.10 -0.24 9.60
N GLU A 111 -29.44 -0.76 8.56
CA GLU A 111 -28.34 -0.08 7.86
C GLU A 111 -28.72 1.30 7.32
N ASP A 112 -29.96 1.45 6.84
CA ASP A 112 -30.48 2.70 6.26
C ASP A 112 -31.34 3.51 7.25
N SER A 113 -31.16 3.33 8.57
CA SER A 113 -31.97 4.06 9.57
C SER A 113 -31.73 5.58 9.58
N GLY A 114 -30.58 6.04 9.08
CA GLY A 114 -30.18 7.45 9.10
C GLY A 114 -29.95 8.02 10.50
N VAL A 115 -30.02 7.19 11.55
CA VAL A 115 -29.87 7.59 12.95
C VAL A 115 -29.05 6.57 13.74
N SER A 116 -28.41 7.04 14.81
CA SER A 116 -27.85 6.20 15.86
C SER A 116 -28.74 6.29 17.09
N ALA A 117 -29.22 5.15 17.58
CA ALA A 117 -30.02 5.04 18.78
C ALA A 117 -29.16 4.71 20.01
N SER A 118 -29.49 5.34 21.14
CA SER A 118 -28.90 5.10 22.45
C SER A 118 -29.96 5.21 23.54
N ILE A 119 -29.63 4.80 24.76
CA ILE A 119 -30.51 4.94 25.92
C ILE A 119 -29.87 5.91 26.90
N ILE A 120 -30.61 6.94 27.28
CA ILE A 120 -30.20 7.92 28.29
C ILE A 120 -31.04 7.69 29.54
N PHE A 121 -30.38 7.54 30.69
CA PHE A 121 -31.05 7.55 31.99
C PHE A 121 -31.01 8.98 32.54
N ASP A 122 -32.17 9.59 32.74
CA ASP A 122 -32.29 11.00 33.17
C ASP A 122 -32.24 11.20 34.69
N GLY A 123 -32.10 10.10 35.44
CA GLY A 123 -32.14 10.07 36.91
C GLY A 123 -33.39 9.39 37.47
N ASP A 124 -34.48 9.36 36.70
CA ASP A 124 -35.76 8.77 37.08
C ASP A 124 -36.29 7.76 36.04
N ASN A 125 -36.06 8.01 34.75
CA ASN A 125 -36.54 7.19 33.63
C ASN A 125 -35.45 6.95 32.57
N TYR A 126 -35.63 5.89 31.80
CA TYR A 126 -34.84 5.57 30.61
C TYR A 126 -35.53 6.12 29.35
N ARG A 127 -34.78 6.80 28.51
CA ARG A 127 -35.28 7.43 27.27
C ARG A 127 -34.54 6.88 26.07
N LEU A 128 -35.25 6.63 24.98
CA LEU A 128 -34.62 6.40 23.69
C LEU A 128 -34.12 7.73 23.16
N ALA A 129 -32.83 7.85 22.89
CA ALA A 129 -32.20 9.02 22.31
C ALA A 129 -31.67 8.66 20.92
N LEU A 130 -32.11 9.41 19.92
CA LEU A 130 -31.76 9.26 18.52
C LEU A 130 -30.91 10.47 18.10
N ASN A 131 -29.80 10.20 17.43
CA ASN A 131 -28.97 11.22 16.80
C ASN A 131 -28.89 10.92 15.30
N SER A 132 -29.16 11.92 14.46
CA SER A 132 -28.98 11.78 13.01
C SER A 132 -27.52 11.46 12.69
N THR A 133 -27.28 10.54 11.76
CA THR A 133 -25.91 10.23 11.29
C THR A 133 -25.39 11.28 10.31
N GLN A 134 -26.27 12.14 9.81
CA GLN A 134 -25.94 13.27 8.94
C GLN A 134 -26.16 14.60 9.70
N THR A 135 -25.44 15.63 9.27
CA THR A 135 -25.64 17.00 9.74
C THR A 135 -26.56 17.76 8.78
N GLY A 136 -27.02 18.92 9.22
CA GLY A 136 -27.84 19.82 8.41
C GLY A 136 -29.30 19.86 8.84
N GLU A 137 -30.01 20.88 8.38
CA GLU A 137 -31.41 21.12 8.69
C GLU A 137 -32.28 19.98 8.16
N ASP A 138 -32.07 19.56 6.90
CA ASP A 138 -32.85 18.51 6.24
C ASP A 138 -32.67 17.12 6.87
N ALA A 139 -31.50 16.85 7.46
CA ALA A 139 -31.19 15.59 8.15
C ALA A 139 -31.77 15.52 9.57
N SER A 140 -32.50 16.56 10.02
CA SER A 140 -33.11 16.60 11.34
C SER A 140 -34.20 15.54 11.50
N ILE A 141 -34.26 14.94 12.68
CA ILE A 141 -35.34 14.02 13.05
C ILE A 141 -36.54 14.88 13.47
N SER A 142 -37.59 14.90 12.65
CA SER A 142 -38.79 15.71 12.88
C SER A 142 -39.73 15.06 13.88
N GLY A 143 -39.67 13.74 14.01
CA GLY A 143 -40.45 12.97 14.97
C GLY A 143 -40.30 11.46 14.77
N ILE A 144 -40.95 10.70 15.64
CA ILE A 144 -41.16 9.27 15.43
C ILE A 144 -42.65 8.94 15.41
N THR A 145 -43.06 8.10 14.48
CA THR A 145 -44.43 7.61 14.38
C THR A 145 -44.46 6.18 14.90
N LEU A 146 -45.22 5.97 15.96
CA LEU A 146 -45.26 4.70 16.68
C LEU A 146 -46.50 3.90 16.27
N GLY A 147 -46.31 2.61 16.00
CA GLY A 147 -47.45 1.71 15.83
C GLY A 147 -48.21 1.51 17.15
N ALA A 148 -49.49 1.13 17.03
CA ALA A 148 -50.43 1.11 18.16
C ALA A 148 -50.00 0.23 19.35
N ALA A 149 -49.14 -0.77 19.13
CA ALA A 149 -48.66 -1.67 20.18
C ALA A 149 -47.77 -0.98 21.23
N PHE A 150 -47.23 0.20 20.95
CA PHE A 150 -46.47 1.00 21.92
C PHE A 150 -47.36 1.73 22.94
N GLY A 151 -48.69 1.78 22.72
CA GLY A 151 -49.62 2.35 23.70
C GLY A 151 -49.37 3.82 24.10
N GLY A 152 -48.70 4.60 23.23
CA GLY A 152 -48.28 5.98 23.52
C GLY A 152 -47.06 6.10 24.44
N GLN A 153 -46.33 5.00 24.67
CA GLN A 153 -44.98 5.05 25.25
C GLN A 153 -43.99 5.51 24.19
N LEU A 154 -42.90 6.15 24.60
CA LEU A 154 -41.84 6.65 23.72
C LEU A 154 -42.23 7.79 22.76
N GLU A 155 -43.32 8.53 22.99
CA GLU A 155 -43.63 9.73 22.20
C GLU A 155 -42.45 10.71 22.18
N SER A 156 -42.27 11.46 21.09
CA SER A 156 -41.19 12.46 21.00
C SER A 156 -41.40 13.57 22.05
N GLU A 157 -40.42 13.78 22.95
CA GLU A 157 -40.53 14.78 24.02
C GLU A 157 -39.52 15.91 23.87
N PHE A 158 -38.28 15.58 23.51
CA PHE A 158 -37.22 16.56 23.27
C PHE A 158 -36.74 16.45 21.84
N THR A 159 -36.72 17.57 21.13
CA THR A 159 -36.19 17.64 19.77
C THR A 159 -35.23 18.82 19.67
N GLN A 160 -34.11 18.60 19.00
CA GLN A 160 -33.19 19.64 18.58
C GLN A 160 -32.93 19.43 17.09
N ALA A 161 -33.30 20.43 16.28
CA ALA A 161 -33.01 20.39 14.86
C ALA A 161 -31.50 20.50 14.63
N GLY A 162 -31.02 19.75 13.64
CA GLY A 162 -29.72 19.97 13.05
C GLY A 162 -29.70 21.32 12.33
N GLN A 163 -28.50 21.84 12.13
CA GLN A 163 -28.30 23.11 11.45
C GLN A 163 -27.32 22.91 10.31
N ASP A 164 -27.47 23.68 9.23
CA ASP A 164 -26.49 23.74 8.16
C ASP A 164 -25.29 24.59 8.57
N ALA A 165 -24.13 24.29 7.98
CA ALA A 165 -22.98 25.18 8.03
C ALA A 165 -23.26 26.44 7.23
N VAL A 166 -22.90 27.59 7.78
CA VAL A 166 -23.02 28.89 7.12
C VAL A 166 -21.66 29.55 7.09
N LEU A 167 -21.17 29.81 5.88
CA LEU A 167 -19.89 30.46 5.65
C LEU A 167 -19.99 31.53 4.58
N ASN A 168 -18.98 32.39 4.54
CA ASN A 168 -18.82 33.41 3.52
C ASN A 168 -17.45 33.29 2.86
N VAL A 169 -17.41 33.19 1.53
CA VAL A 169 -16.17 33.15 0.76
C VAL A 169 -16.07 34.41 -0.08
N ASN A 170 -15.10 35.29 0.21
CA ASN A 170 -14.88 36.56 -0.50
C ASN A 170 -16.16 37.42 -0.69
N GLY A 171 -17.08 37.40 0.28
CA GLY A 171 -18.35 38.11 0.24
C GLY A 171 -19.56 37.27 -0.20
N VAL A 172 -19.35 36.08 -0.76
CA VAL A 172 -20.43 35.19 -1.21
C VAL A 172 -20.89 34.29 -0.05
N ALA A 173 -22.16 34.41 0.34
CA ALA A 173 -22.75 33.54 1.36
C ALA A 173 -23.01 32.14 0.80
N ILE A 174 -22.59 31.12 1.54
CA ILE A 174 -22.70 29.72 1.19
C ILE A 174 -23.29 28.97 2.39
N THR A 175 -24.25 28.11 2.11
CA THR A 175 -24.84 27.19 3.08
C THR A 175 -24.51 25.76 2.64
N SER A 176 -24.15 24.90 3.60
CA SER A 176 -23.82 23.51 3.34
C SER A 176 -24.45 22.61 4.41
N PRO A 177 -25.07 21.48 4.03
CA PRO A 177 -25.59 20.52 5.00
C PRO A 177 -24.49 19.85 5.82
N THR A 178 -23.24 19.85 5.33
CA THR A 178 -22.10 19.21 6.01
C THR A 178 -20.98 20.20 6.33
N ASN A 179 -20.13 19.83 7.29
CA ASN A 179 -18.87 20.53 7.58
C ASN A 179 -17.77 20.21 6.56
N GLN A 180 -18.03 19.34 5.57
CA GLN A 180 -17.13 19.10 4.44
C GLN A 180 -17.72 19.79 3.21
N VAL A 181 -17.36 21.05 3.02
CA VAL A 181 -17.92 21.91 1.99
C VAL A 181 -17.12 21.74 0.70
N GLU A 182 -17.75 21.13 -0.29
CA GLU A 182 -17.23 21.00 -1.65
C GLU A 182 -17.88 22.03 -2.58
N GLY A 183 -17.16 22.46 -3.61
CA GLY A 183 -17.70 23.34 -4.66
C GLY A 183 -17.88 24.81 -4.27
N ALA A 184 -17.68 25.17 -2.99
CA ALA A 184 -17.65 26.57 -2.53
C ALA A 184 -16.53 27.39 -3.21
N ILE A 185 -15.38 26.74 -3.41
CA ILE A 185 -14.29 27.22 -4.26
C ILE A 185 -14.03 26.08 -5.25
N GLN A 186 -13.95 26.39 -6.55
CA GLN A 186 -13.73 25.36 -7.57
C GLN A 186 -12.44 24.57 -7.27
N GLY A 187 -12.56 23.24 -7.25
CA GLY A 187 -11.46 22.34 -6.98
C GLY A 187 -10.93 22.33 -5.55
N VAL A 188 -11.58 22.99 -4.59
CA VAL A 188 -11.16 23.02 -3.18
C VAL A 188 -12.27 22.46 -2.29
N THR A 189 -11.88 21.57 -1.39
CA THR A 189 -12.73 21.04 -0.32
C THR A 189 -12.33 21.70 1.00
N LEU A 190 -13.30 22.29 1.71
CA LEU A 190 -13.11 22.90 3.02
C LEU A 190 -13.67 21.98 4.10
N ASN A 191 -12.88 21.65 5.11
CA ASN A 191 -13.31 20.87 6.28
C ASN A 191 -13.40 21.81 7.50
N LEU A 192 -14.61 22.24 7.83
CA LEU A 192 -14.89 23.20 8.89
C LEU A 192 -14.68 22.57 10.28
N GLN A 193 -14.08 23.34 11.18
CA GLN A 193 -13.69 22.89 12.52
C GLN A 193 -14.19 23.84 13.62
N ALA A 194 -14.21 25.14 13.34
CA ALA A 194 -14.63 26.16 14.27
C ALA A 194 -15.21 27.38 13.54
N GLU A 195 -15.99 28.16 14.26
CA GLU A 195 -16.41 29.48 13.82
C GLU A 195 -15.22 30.46 13.85
N GLY A 196 -15.15 31.37 12.89
CA GLY A 196 -14.09 32.36 12.79
C GLY A 196 -13.65 32.66 11.36
N ASP A 197 -12.74 33.61 11.24
CA ASP A 197 -12.15 34.02 9.97
C ASP A 197 -10.83 33.27 9.74
N SER A 198 -10.69 32.68 8.56
CA SER A 198 -9.46 32.05 8.09
C SER A 198 -9.23 32.40 6.62
N THR A 199 -7.97 32.35 6.18
CA THR A 199 -7.61 32.55 4.78
C THR A 199 -7.05 31.25 4.22
N VAL A 200 -7.52 30.83 3.04
CA VAL A 200 -6.92 29.72 2.29
C VAL A 200 -6.19 30.26 1.08
N SER A 201 -4.92 29.89 0.96
CA SER A 201 -4.10 30.13 -0.23
C SER A 201 -3.93 28.83 -0.98
N VAL A 202 -4.34 28.81 -2.25
CA VAL A 202 -4.08 27.73 -3.20
C VAL A 202 -2.81 28.09 -3.96
N GLU A 203 -1.80 27.23 -3.88
CA GLU A 203 -0.49 27.43 -4.46
C GLU A 203 -0.03 26.14 -5.17
N GLN A 204 1.01 26.24 -5.99
CA GLN A 204 1.65 25.07 -6.57
C GLN A 204 2.24 24.19 -5.48
N ASN A 205 2.07 22.87 -5.59
CA ASN A 205 2.54 21.94 -4.58
C ASN A 205 4.04 21.67 -4.69
N THR A 206 4.84 22.59 -4.18
CA THR A 206 6.31 22.47 -4.18
C THR A 206 6.79 21.30 -3.31
N LEU A 207 6.02 20.90 -2.29
CA LEU A 207 6.41 19.83 -1.38
C LEU A 207 6.34 18.46 -2.06
N ALA A 208 5.24 18.18 -2.78
CA ALA A 208 5.08 16.91 -3.49
C ALA A 208 6.19 16.71 -4.55
N VAL A 209 6.50 17.76 -5.32
CA VAL A 209 7.60 17.71 -6.30
C VAL A 209 8.95 17.46 -5.61
N ARG A 210 9.21 18.12 -4.48
CA ARG A 210 10.44 17.90 -3.70
C ARG A 210 10.54 16.46 -3.22
N GLU A 211 9.47 15.93 -2.65
CA GLU A 211 9.43 14.56 -2.13
C GLU A 211 9.66 13.53 -3.23
N ALA A 212 9.03 13.72 -4.41
CA ALA A 212 9.25 12.85 -5.56
C ALA A 212 10.71 12.90 -6.06
N VAL A 213 11.31 14.09 -6.17
CA VAL A 213 12.71 14.25 -6.59
C VAL A 213 13.66 13.62 -5.57
N THR A 214 13.39 13.82 -4.28
CA THR A 214 14.19 13.21 -3.19
C THR A 214 14.06 11.69 -3.22
N GLY A 215 12.85 11.16 -3.37
CA GLY A 215 12.60 9.73 -3.48
C GLY A 215 13.30 9.07 -4.68
N PHE A 216 13.38 9.77 -5.82
CA PHE A 216 14.17 9.33 -6.96
C PHE A 216 15.68 9.23 -6.66
N VAL A 217 16.23 10.25 -5.99
CA VAL A 217 17.65 10.26 -5.59
C VAL A 217 17.94 9.16 -4.58
N ASP A 218 17.08 8.99 -3.59
CA ASP A 218 17.21 7.96 -2.55
C ASP A 218 17.12 6.57 -3.16
N ALA A 219 16.13 6.29 -4.01
CA ALA A 219 15.98 4.99 -4.67
C ALA A 219 17.19 4.66 -5.58
N TYR A 220 17.75 5.65 -6.27
CA TYR A 220 19.00 5.47 -7.02
C TYR A 220 20.17 5.14 -6.09
N ASN A 221 20.31 5.87 -4.98
CA ASN A 221 21.39 5.67 -4.02
C ASN A 221 21.30 4.31 -3.33
N ASP A 222 20.09 3.85 -3.00
CA ASP A 222 19.83 2.52 -2.47
C ASP A 222 20.17 1.40 -3.48
N LEU A 223 19.83 1.60 -4.75
CA LEU A 223 20.25 0.73 -5.84
C LEU A 223 21.78 0.68 -5.95
N LYS A 224 22.45 1.83 -5.89
CA LYS A 224 23.92 1.91 -5.91
C LYS A 224 24.54 1.24 -4.68
N GLY A 225 23.96 1.41 -3.50
CA GLY A 225 24.36 0.71 -2.29
C GLY A 225 24.25 -0.80 -2.43
N THR A 226 23.10 -1.29 -2.91
CA THR A 226 22.85 -2.71 -3.18
C THR A 226 23.87 -3.29 -4.18
N ILE A 227 24.15 -2.57 -5.27
CA ILE A 227 25.17 -2.99 -6.25
C ILE A 227 26.55 -3.00 -5.62
N GLY A 228 26.89 -1.98 -4.83
CA GLY A 228 28.15 -1.88 -4.11
C GLY A 228 28.38 -3.05 -3.17
N GLU A 229 27.37 -3.43 -2.39
CA GLU A 229 27.43 -4.59 -1.50
C GLU A 229 27.65 -5.89 -2.27
N LEU A 230 26.83 -6.14 -3.30
CA LEU A 230 26.88 -7.36 -4.11
C LEU A 230 28.15 -7.50 -4.95
N THR A 231 28.82 -6.39 -5.27
CA THR A 231 30.05 -6.37 -6.09
C THR A 231 31.30 -5.99 -5.29
N SER A 232 31.19 -5.89 -3.97
CA SER A 232 32.29 -5.49 -3.10
C SER A 232 33.43 -6.52 -3.09
N PHE A 233 34.64 -6.05 -2.76
CA PHE A 233 35.77 -6.92 -2.44
C PHE A 233 36.52 -6.35 -1.23
N ASN A 234 36.61 -7.15 -0.17
CA ASN A 234 37.39 -6.81 1.01
C ASN A 234 38.79 -7.44 0.91
N ALA A 235 39.81 -6.61 0.72
CA ALA A 235 41.19 -7.06 0.55
C ALA A 235 41.81 -7.66 1.83
N GLU A 236 41.29 -7.32 3.01
CA GLU A 236 41.81 -7.80 4.30
C GLU A 236 41.27 -9.20 4.65
N THR A 237 39.97 -9.42 4.43
CA THR A 237 39.31 -10.71 4.71
C THR A 237 39.32 -11.64 3.51
N GLY A 238 39.60 -11.12 2.31
CA GLY A 238 39.44 -11.84 1.05
C GLY A 238 37.98 -12.11 0.67
N ALA A 239 37.01 -11.54 1.40
CA ALA A 239 35.60 -11.73 1.13
C ALA A 239 35.18 -10.94 -0.12
N ALA A 240 34.45 -11.61 -1.01
CA ALA A 240 33.88 -11.04 -2.22
C ALA A 240 32.36 -11.04 -2.11
N GLY A 241 31.72 -9.98 -2.61
CA GLY A 241 30.29 -9.96 -2.85
C GLY A 241 29.90 -11.03 -3.89
N GLU A 242 28.66 -11.50 -3.80
CA GLU A 242 28.14 -12.63 -4.59
C GLU A 242 28.21 -12.40 -6.10
N LEU A 243 28.13 -11.14 -6.53
CA LEU A 243 28.13 -10.72 -7.93
C LEU A 243 29.44 -10.01 -8.33
N LEU A 244 30.52 -10.19 -7.56
CA LEU A 244 31.81 -9.62 -7.91
C LEU A 244 32.25 -10.05 -9.32
N GLY A 245 32.43 -9.07 -10.21
CA GLY A 245 32.84 -9.31 -11.60
C GLY A 245 31.71 -9.71 -12.55
N ASP A 246 30.47 -9.79 -12.08
CA ASP A 246 29.31 -10.08 -12.92
C ASP A 246 29.17 -9.03 -14.04
N SER A 247 28.91 -9.49 -15.27
CA SER A 247 28.81 -8.62 -16.45
C SER A 247 27.44 -7.96 -16.58
N ALA A 248 26.37 -8.59 -16.09
CA ALA A 248 25.03 -8.03 -16.11
C ALA A 248 24.95 -6.84 -15.15
N VAL A 249 25.50 -6.96 -13.94
CA VAL A 249 25.56 -5.84 -12.97
C VAL A 249 26.32 -4.64 -13.55
N ARG A 250 27.50 -4.88 -14.15
CA ARG A 250 28.27 -3.81 -14.81
C ARG A 250 27.53 -3.16 -15.99
N THR A 251 26.73 -3.95 -16.72
CA THR A 251 25.91 -3.43 -17.82
C THR A 251 24.78 -2.54 -17.29
N VAL A 252 24.10 -2.97 -16.22
CA VAL A 252 23.09 -2.16 -15.52
C VAL A 252 23.67 -0.82 -15.10
N GLU A 253 24.81 -0.83 -14.37
CA GLU A 253 25.46 0.41 -13.92
C GLU A 253 25.83 1.34 -15.07
N SER A 254 26.40 0.80 -16.15
CA SER A 254 26.81 1.57 -17.32
C SER A 254 25.62 2.24 -18.01
N ARG A 255 24.52 1.50 -18.22
CA ARG A 255 23.32 2.03 -18.86
C ARG A 255 22.65 3.10 -18.02
N LEU A 256 22.46 2.85 -16.72
CA LEU A 256 21.85 3.84 -15.82
C LEU A 256 22.70 5.10 -15.71
N ARG A 257 24.04 4.97 -15.59
CA ARG A 257 24.94 6.12 -15.61
C ARG A 257 24.87 6.88 -16.93
N SER A 258 24.73 6.18 -18.06
CA SER A 258 24.63 6.81 -19.38
C SER A 258 23.34 7.63 -19.53
N VAL A 259 22.22 7.15 -18.99
CA VAL A 259 20.95 7.88 -19.03
C VAL A 259 20.98 9.07 -18.09
N LEU A 260 21.40 8.89 -16.84
CA LEU A 260 21.47 9.98 -15.85
C LEU A 260 22.47 11.07 -16.23
N GLY A 261 23.53 10.71 -16.98
CA GLY A 261 24.48 11.67 -17.54
C GLY A 261 24.10 12.19 -18.94
N GLY A 262 22.98 11.72 -19.50
CA GLY A 262 22.44 12.17 -20.78
C GLY A 262 21.82 13.56 -20.64
N GLY A 263 21.94 14.38 -21.69
CA GLY A 263 21.28 15.67 -21.74
C GLY A 263 19.86 15.54 -22.31
N ILE A 264 18.92 16.28 -21.74
CA ILE A 264 17.57 16.47 -22.28
C ILE A 264 17.51 17.86 -22.94
N GLU A 265 16.77 18.00 -24.04
CA GLU A 265 16.54 19.31 -24.64
C GLU A 265 15.55 20.12 -23.77
N GLY A 266 15.92 21.33 -23.38
CA GLY A 266 15.06 22.17 -22.55
C GLY A 266 15.81 23.27 -21.82
N GLN A 267 15.09 23.98 -20.94
CA GLN A 267 15.68 24.97 -20.04
C GLN A 267 16.60 24.32 -19.01
N PHE A 268 16.16 23.19 -18.44
CA PHE A 268 17.02 22.28 -17.71
C PHE A 268 17.47 21.19 -18.66
N SER A 269 18.78 20.96 -18.73
CA SER A 269 19.38 20.00 -19.64
C SER A 269 20.03 18.82 -18.92
N MET A 270 20.46 19.01 -17.68
CA MET A 270 21.13 18.01 -16.86
C MET A 270 20.60 18.05 -15.42
N LEU A 271 20.76 16.94 -14.70
CA LEU A 271 20.49 16.86 -13.25
C LEU A 271 21.20 17.96 -12.45
N THR A 272 22.39 18.37 -12.90
CA THR A 272 23.16 19.43 -12.23
C THR A 272 22.51 20.81 -12.30
N ASP A 273 21.66 21.06 -13.31
CA ASP A 273 20.97 22.34 -13.49
C ASP A 273 19.88 22.53 -12.42
N ILE A 274 19.37 21.43 -11.87
CA ILE A 274 18.34 21.39 -10.82
C ILE A 274 18.91 21.07 -9.43
N GLY A 275 20.25 21.12 -9.30
CA GLY A 275 20.92 20.90 -8.01
C GLY A 275 21.22 19.45 -7.68
N ILE A 276 21.09 18.50 -8.61
CA ILE A 276 21.40 17.08 -8.38
C ILE A 276 22.74 16.75 -9.05
N SER A 277 23.73 16.30 -8.27
CA SER A 277 25.08 16.03 -8.77
C SER A 277 25.47 14.56 -8.62
N LEU A 278 26.19 14.03 -9.62
CA LEU A 278 26.75 12.68 -9.57
C LEU A 278 28.13 12.72 -8.92
N GLN A 279 28.25 12.06 -7.78
CA GLN A 279 29.48 11.96 -7.01
C GLN A 279 30.48 10.97 -7.63
N ARG A 280 31.73 11.00 -7.13
CA ARG A 280 32.83 10.15 -7.63
C ARG A 280 32.61 8.65 -7.38
N ASP A 281 31.89 8.30 -6.33
CA ASP A 281 31.46 6.94 -6.02
C ASP A 281 30.25 6.49 -6.86
N GLY A 282 29.66 7.44 -7.61
CA GLY A 282 28.49 7.23 -8.44
C GLY A 282 27.16 7.34 -7.71
N THR A 283 27.13 7.88 -6.48
CA THR A 283 25.88 8.28 -5.81
C THR A 283 25.42 9.65 -6.30
N LEU A 284 24.14 9.98 -6.09
CA LEU A 284 23.57 11.30 -6.34
C LEU A 284 23.50 12.11 -5.04
N GLU A 285 23.80 13.40 -5.14
CA GLU A 285 23.71 14.37 -4.05
C GLU A 285 22.79 15.53 -4.42
N ILE A 286 21.94 15.96 -3.49
CA ILE A 286 21.02 17.09 -3.66
C ILE A 286 21.60 18.34 -3.00
N ASP A 287 21.75 19.40 -3.79
CA ASP A 287 21.88 20.78 -3.31
C ASP A 287 20.48 21.35 -3.05
N SER A 288 20.06 21.33 -1.79
CA SER A 288 18.71 21.78 -1.40
C SER A 288 18.43 23.20 -1.89
N GLY A 289 19.38 24.14 -1.80
CA GLY A 289 19.12 25.52 -2.20
C GLY A 289 18.74 25.64 -3.68
N LYS A 290 19.48 24.95 -4.56
CA LYS A 290 19.20 24.95 -6.00
C LYS A 290 17.93 24.20 -6.36
N LEU A 291 17.67 23.07 -5.69
CA LEU A 291 16.46 22.30 -5.93
C LEU A 291 15.22 23.11 -5.53
N ASP A 292 15.28 23.80 -4.40
CA ASP A 292 14.21 24.66 -3.89
C ASP A 292 13.90 25.79 -4.86
N ASP A 293 14.94 26.45 -5.37
CA ASP A 293 14.81 27.52 -6.36
C ASP A 293 14.21 27.00 -7.68
N ALA A 294 14.61 25.81 -8.12
CA ALA A 294 14.07 25.18 -9.33
C ALA A 294 12.59 24.82 -9.16
N ILE A 295 12.20 24.24 -8.02
CA ILE A 295 10.82 23.83 -7.73
C ILE A 295 9.91 25.05 -7.54
N ALA A 296 10.37 26.09 -6.84
CA ALA A 296 9.54 27.25 -6.55
C ALA A 296 9.30 28.13 -7.80
N ASN A 297 10.27 28.20 -8.71
CA ASN A 297 10.24 29.19 -9.80
C ASN A 297 10.11 28.58 -11.20
N ASN A 298 10.35 27.27 -11.38
CA ASN A 298 10.49 26.66 -12.71
C ASN A 298 9.82 25.26 -12.80
N GLN A 299 8.67 25.05 -12.15
CA GLN A 299 7.95 23.76 -12.17
C GLN A 299 7.62 23.24 -13.58
N GLY A 300 7.21 24.12 -14.50
CA GLY A 300 6.96 23.71 -15.89
C GLY A 300 8.23 23.21 -16.60
N ALA A 301 9.39 23.78 -16.27
CA ALA A 301 10.67 23.29 -16.80
C ALA A 301 11.12 21.98 -16.15
N LEU A 302 10.79 21.76 -14.86
CA LEU A 302 11.00 20.48 -14.20
C LEU A 302 10.14 19.38 -14.82
N SER A 303 8.87 19.67 -15.09
CA SER A 303 7.96 18.77 -15.82
C SER A 303 8.54 18.39 -17.19
N ALA A 304 8.95 19.39 -17.98
CA ALA A 304 9.57 19.14 -19.28
C ALA A 304 10.87 18.34 -19.21
N PHE A 305 11.66 18.51 -18.13
CA PHE A 305 12.92 17.79 -17.95
C PHE A 305 12.71 16.32 -17.53
N PHE A 306 11.87 16.07 -16.53
CA PHE A 306 11.66 14.73 -15.98
C PHE A 306 10.62 13.93 -16.78
N ALA A 307 9.43 14.49 -17.01
CA ALA A 307 8.35 13.81 -17.73
C ALA A 307 8.48 13.97 -19.26
N GLY A 308 8.83 15.18 -19.72
CA GLY A 308 8.87 15.48 -21.15
C GLY A 308 7.47 15.62 -21.76
N ALA A 309 7.39 15.75 -23.09
CA ALA A 309 6.11 15.89 -23.79
C ALA A 309 5.42 14.54 -24.08
N ALA A 310 6.19 13.45 -24.05
CA ALA A 310 5.72 12.08 -24.15
C ALA A 310 6.47 11.20 -23.14
N ASP A 311 5.85 10.08 -22.76
CA ASP A 311 6.27 9.21 -21.65
C ASP A 311 7.74 8.71 -21.67
N ASN A 312 8.45 8.84 -22.80
CA ASN A 312 9.83 8.36 -22.97
C ASN A 312 10.82 9.48 -23.34
N GLU A 313 10.37 10.73 -23.43
CA GLU A 313 11.22 11.85 -23.86
C GLU A 313 11.98 12.46 -22.69
N GLY A 314 11.31 12.63 -21.54
CA GLY A 314 11.92 13.15 -20.32
C GLY A 314 12.91 12.16 -19.69
N MET A 315 13.75 12.68 -18.79
CA MET A 315 14.77 11.90 -18.07
C MET A 315 14.16 10.70 -17.34
N ALA A 316 13.01 10.88 -16.68
CA ALA A 316 12.36 9.83 -15.92
C ALA A 316 11.84 8.72 -16.85
N GLY A 317 11.19 9.11 -17.96
CA GLY A 317 10.80 8.19 -19.02
C GLY A 317 11.96 7.39 -19.63
N GLN A 318 13.10 8.05 -19.89
CA GLN A 318 14.31 7.37 -20.39
C GLN A 318 14.90 6.38 -19.38
N VAL A 319 14.85 6.71 -18.08
CA VAL A 319 15.23 5.81 -16.99
C VAL A 319 14.30 4.60 -16.97
N ASN A 320 12.98 4.81 -17.01
CA ASN A 320 11.99 3.73 -16.99
C ASN A 320 12.17 2.80 -18.17
N GLN A 321 12.26 3.33 -19.39
CA GLN A 321 12.53 2.54 -20.59
C GLN A 321 13.82 1.71 -20.46
N THR A 322 14.86 2.29 -19.86
CA THR A 322 16.13 1.58 -19.66
C THR A 322 15.98 0.44 -18.66
N ILE A 323 15.27 0.66 -17.56
CA ILE A 323 15.01 -0.38 -16.55
C ILE A 323 14.11 -1.47 -17.13
N GLU A 324 13.06 -1.13 -17.87
CA GLU A 324 12.21 -2.09 -18.57
C GLU A 324 13.01 -2.96 -19.55
N GLN A 325 13.93 -2.37 -20.32
CA GLN A 325 14.81 -3.13 -21.21
C GLN A 325 15.81 -4.03 -20.45
N LEU A 326 16.17 -3.68 -19.22
CA LEU A 326 17.05 -4.48 -18.36
C LEU A 326 16.29 -5.65 -17.71
N LEU A 327 15.06 -5.40 -17.25
CA LEU A 327 14.21 -6.34 -16.49
C LEU A 327 13.23 -7.14 -17.36
N GLY A 328 12.97 -6.71 -18.59
CA GLY A 328 12.04 -7.39 -19.50
C GLY A 328 12.43 -8.85 -19.76
N THR A 329 11.54 -9.62 -20.38
CA THR A 329 11.73 -11.08 -20.60
C THR A 329 13.04 -11.42 -21.32
N ASN A 330 13.48 -10.55 -22.24
CA ASN A 330 14.75 -10.69 -22.97
C ASN A 330 15.83 -9.70 -22.49
N GLY A 331 15.63 -9.10 -21.33
CA GLY A 331 16.54 -8.13 -20.73
C GLY A 331 17.80 -8.79 -20.17
N THR A 332 18.82 -7.99 -19.91
CA THR A 332 20.12 -8.50 -19.44
C THR A 332 20.04 -9.11 -18.04
N VAL A 333 19.17 -8.59 -17.16
CA VAL A 333 19.00 -9.12 -15.80
C VAL A 333 18.25 -10.45 -15.87
N SER A 334 17.13 -10.48 -16.57
CA SER A 334 16.33 -11.70 -16.76
C SER A 334 17.13 -12.80 -17.46
N GLY A 335 17.90 -12.46 -18.49
CA GLY A 335 18.78 -13.41 -19.18
C GLY A 335 19.89 -13.96 -18.27
N ALA A 336 20.45 -13.15 -17.37
CA ALA A 336 21.43 -13.62 -16.39
C ALA A 336 20.81 -14.57 -15.36
N ILE A 337 19.59 -14.27 -14.88
CA ILE A 337 18.83 -15.12 -13.96
C ILE A 337 18.52 -16.47 -14.61
N SER A 338 17.87 -16.47 -15.78
CA SER A 338 17.54 -17.71 -16.49
C SER A 338 18.79 -18.51 -16.86
N GLY A 339 19.89 -17.85 -17.19
CA GLY A 339 21.18 -18.51 -17.43
C GLY A 339 21.72 -19.22 -16.18
N ALA A 340 21.61 -18.58 -15.01
CA ALA A 340 22.00 -19.17 -13.73
C ALA A 340 21.09 -20.34 -13.34
N GLU A 341 19.78 -20.20 -13.50
CA GLU A 341 18.79 -21.26 -13.22
C GLU A 341 19.04 -22.50 -14.09
N ASN A 342 19.21 -22.33 -15.40
CA ASN A 342 19.55 -23.41 -16.32
C ASN A 342 20.87 -24.10 -15.92
N ARG A 343 21.84 -23.34 -15.41
CA ARG A 343 23.10 -23.91 -14.93
C ARG A 343 22.89 -24.74 -13.67
N VAL A 344 22.10 -24.26 -12.71
CA VAL A 344 21.73 -25.00 -11.50
C VAL A 344 21.03 -26.30 -11.87
N GLU A 345 20.05 -26.25 -12.79
CA GLU A 345 19.35 -27.44 -13.28
C GLU A 345 20.32 -28.45 -13.92
N SER A 346 21.18 -27.98 -14.83
CA SER A 346 22.18 -28.85 -15.48
C SER A 346 23.17 -29.49 -14.49
N LEU A 347 23.50 -28.78 -13.40
CA LEU A 347 24.36 -29.29 -12.34
C LEU A 347 23.62 -30.33 -11.49
N GLY A 348 22.34 -30.12 -11.20
CA GLY A 348 21.48 -31.09 -10.54
C GLY A 348 21.40 -32.39 -11.32
N GLU A 349 21.16 -32.33 -12.63
CA GLU A 349 21.15 -33.54 -13.47
C GLU A 349 22.51 -34.25 -13.49
N ARG A 350 23.61 -33.51 -13.55
CA ARG A 350 24.96 -34.09 -13.51
C ARG A 350 25.24 -34.76 -12.17
N TYR A 351 24.76 -34.19 -11.08
CA TYR A 351 24.85 -34.77 -9.75
C TYR A 351 24.11 -36.13 -9.72
N THR A 352 22.86 -36.18 -10.18
CA THR A 352 22.10 -37.44 -10.24
C THR A 352 22.76 -38.50 -11.12
N ARG A 353 23.28 -38.11 -12.30
CA ARG A 353 24.02 -39.05 -13.17
C ARG A 353 25.29 -39.58 -12.50
N MET A 354 26.01 -38.74 -11.76
CA MET A 354 27.20 -39.14 -11.01
C MET A 354 26.84 -40.10 -9.88
N GLU A 355 25.78 -39.82 -9.13
CA GLU A 355 25.26 -40.67 -8.07
C GLU A 355 24.94 -42.09 -8.58
N GLN A 356 24.19 -42.19 -9.69
CA GLN A 356 23.90 -43.46 -10.35
C GLN A 356 25.18 -44.19 -10.82
N SER A 357 26.18 -43.46 -11.30
CA SER A 357 27.47 -44.06 -11.72
C SER A 357 28.25 -44.63 -10.53
N ILE A 358 28.23 -43.94 -9.39
CA ILE A 358 28.83 -44.41 -8.14
C ILE A 358 28.12 -45.67 -7.65
N GLU A 359 26.78 -45.68 -7.63
CA GLU A 359 26.00 -46.86 -7.23
C GLU A 359 26.28 -48.08 -8.10
N GLN A 360 26.32 -47.91 -9.42
CA GLN A 360 26.67 -48.99 -10.35
C GLN A 360 28.09 -49.51 -10.11
N THR A 361 29.03 -48.61 -9.83
CA THR A 361 30.42 -48.98 -9.52
C THR A 361 30.51 -49.77 -8.21
N ILE A 362 29.82 -49.34 -7.16
CA ILE A 362 29.72 -50.04 -5.88
C ILE A 362 29.08 -51.41 -6.08
N SER A 363 27.98 -51.49 -6.85
CA SER A 363 27.30 -52.75 -7.15
C SER A 363 28.22 -53.74 -7.87
N ARG A 364 28.94 -53.27 -8.89
CA ARG A 364 29.94 -54.08 -9.60
C ARG A 364 31.03 -54.59 -8.67
N TYR A 365 31.57 -53.73 -7.80
CA TYR A 365 32.56 -54.16 -6.82
C TYR A 365 32.00 -55.18 -5.85
N ARG A 366 30.76 -55.01 -5.34
CA ARG A 366 30.10 -56.02 -4.49
C ARG A 366 30.01 -57.38 -5.18
N THR A 367 29.64 -57.42 -6.48
CA THR A 367 29.61 -58.67 -7.25
C THR A 367 31.00 -59.28 -7.42
N GLN A 368 32.01 -58.47 -7.78
CA GLN A 368 33.38 -58.94 -7.96
C GLN A 368 33.96 -59.50 -6.65
N PHE A 369 33.76 -58.83 -5.53
CA PHE A 369 34.18 -59.32 -4.22
C PHE A 369 33.45 -60.61 -3.83
N GLY A 370 32.13 -60.71 -4.05
CA GLY A 370 31.39 -61.96 -3.79
C GLY A 370 31.86 -63.14 -4.67
N GLN A 371 32.25 -62.88 -5.91
CA GLN A 371 32.85 -63.89 -6.80
C GLN A 371 34.25 -64.30 -6.34
N LEU A 372 35.08 -63.34 -5.93
CA LEU A 372 36.39 -63.61 -5.35
C LEU A 372 36.27 -64.45 -4.07
N ASP A 373 35.32 -64.14 -3.19
CA ASP A 373 35.04 -64.93 -1.98
C ASP A 373 34.62 -66.37 -2.34
N SER A 374 33.78 -66.53 -3.37
CA SER A 374 33.37 -67.85 -3.87
C SER A 374 34.53 -68.64 -4.48
N MET A 375 35.40 -67.97 -5.24
CA MET A 375 36.60 -68.57 -5.83
C MET A 375 37.58 -68.98 -4.74
N ILE A 376 37.80 -68.15 -3.72
CA ILE A 376 38.61 -68.49 -2.54
C ILE A 376 38.01 -69.70 -1.81
N ALA A 377 36.69 -69.75 -1.62
CA ALA A 377 36.02 -70.90 -1.02
C ALA A 377 36.23 -72.18 -1.85
N GLN A 378 36.09 -72.12 -3.18
CA GLN A 378 36.37 -73.25 -4.07
C GLN A 378 37.85 -73.65 -4.04
N MET A 379 38.78 -72.70 -4.00
CA MET A 379 40.21 -72.97 -3.89
C MET A 379 40.53 -73.65 -2.55
N ASN A 380 39.92 -73.20 -1.45
CA ASN A 380 40.04 -73.84 -0.14
C ASN A 380 39.46 -75.27 -0.15
N GLN A 381 38.30 -75.47 -0.78
CA GLN A 381 37.70 -76.80 -0.94
C GLN A 381 38.57 -77.71 -1.82
N THR A 382 39.13 -77.19 -2.92
CA THR A 382 40.06 -77.91 -3.80
C THR A 382 41.34 -78.27 -3.05
N SER A 383 41.89 -77.34 -2.29
CA SER A 383 43.05 -77.59 -1.43
C SER A 383 42.75 -78.70 -0.44
N SER A 384 41.58 -78.66 0.23
CA SER A 384 41.15 -79.71 1.16
C SER A 384 40.98 -81.06 0.48
N TYR A 385 40.39 -81.10 -0.72
CA TYR A 385 40.25 -82.33 -1.52
C TYR A 385 41.61 -82.90 -1.95
N LEU A 386 42.52 -82.05 -2.43
CA LEU A 386 43.88 -82.47 -2.79
C LEU A 386 44.63 -82.99 -1.58
N THR A 387 44.53 -82.33 -0.42
CA THR A 387 45.08 -82.83 0.84
C THR A 387 44.51 -84.21 1.16
N GLN A 388 43.18 -84.40 1.09
CA GLN A 388 42.56 -85.70 1.33
C GLN A 388 42.99 -86.78 0.32
N GLN A 389 43.18 -86.44 -0.96
CA GLN A 389 43.68 -87.38 -1.97
C GLN A 389 45.15 -87.73 -1.77
N PHE A 390 45.99 -86.76 -1.40
CA PHE A 390 47.37 -87.02 -1.03
C PHE A 390 47.47 -87.87 0.23
N ASP A 391 46.62 -87.64 1.22
CA ASP A 391 46.52 -88.49 2.42
C ASP A 391 46.05 -89.91 2.06
N ALA A 392 45.08 -90.05 1.16
CA ALA A 392 44.59 -91.35 0.69
C ALA A 392 45.63 -92.12 -0.14
N LEU A 393 46.35 -91.44 -1.05
CA LEU A 393 47.47 -92.02 -1.80
C LEU A 393 48.66 -92.34 -0.89
N GLY A 394 48.93 -91.49 0.10
CA GLY A 394 49.91 -91.75 1.16
C GLY A 394 49.54 -92.99 1.97
N ALA A 395 48.26 -93.18 2.30
CA ALA A 395 47.77 -94.38 2.96
C ALA A 395 47.80 -95.64 2.07
N GLN A 396 47.74 -95.48 0.75
CA GLN A 396 47.80 -96.57 -0.23
C GLN A 396 49.25 -96.97 -0.58
N LEU A 397 50.17 -95.99 -0.65
CA LEU A 397 51.61 -96.19 -0.83
C LEU A 397 52.31 -96.59 0.47
N GLY A 398 51.74 -96.23 1.63
CA GLY A 398 52.15 -96.67 2.96
C GLY A 398 51.64 -98.05 3.38
N ARG A 399 50.96 -98.79 2.49
CA ARG A 399 50.68 -100.22 2.68
C ARG A 399 51.61 -101.08 1.81
N LYS A 400 52.90 -101.07 2.19
CA LYS A 400 53.73 -102.28 2.21
C LYS A 400 54.65 -102.21 3.42
#